data_AF-A0A0F9SFE5-F1
#
_entry.id   AF-A0A0F9SFE5-F1
#
_cell.length_a   1.000
_cell.length_b   1.000
_cell.length_c   1.000
_cell.angle_alpha   90.00
_cell.angle_beta   90.00
_cell.angle_gamma   90.00
#
_symmetry.space_group_name_H-M   'P 1'
#
loop_
_entity.id
_entity.type
_entity.pdbx_description
1 polymer ?
#
loop_
_entity_poly.entity_id
_entity_poly.type
_entity_poly.pdbx_seq_one_letter_code
_entity_poly.pdbx_strand_id
1 'polypeptide(L)'
;MSTKPEIKLDEKQLKVLAEHIKNMPLPTPPPPPKPNPYNEPAKPAKYNLKGDLPKTDRKWLKDLEEKLWKELGPDKFDRSWIVESDTHLTISQLNRIFKLIRQHKLVTSIGCGTFGLMGYTMSIYEHEVCPGTGAECLLSITDKHMPKKSERQEGLNFTWKKFSQFTHSEENKEWLRKYRFEAPKQRSYYDY
;
A
#
# COMPACT_ATOMS: atom_id res chain seq x y z
N MET A 1 -40.58 13.72 0.41
CA MET A 1 -40.43 12.39 -0.23
C MET A 1 -41.03 12.50 -1.63
N SER A 2 -40.22 12.40 -2.69
CA SER A 2 -40.69 12.53 -4.08
C SER A 2 -40.98 11.15 -4.63
N THR A 3 -42.26 10.83 -4.86
CA THR A 3 -42.69 9.56 -5.46
C THR A 3 -42.38 9.61 -6.95
N LYS A 4 -41.55 8.67 -7.43
CA LYS A 4 -41.26 8.56 -8.87
C LYS A 4 -42.57 8.31 -9.63
N PRO A 5 -42.82 9.02 -10.74
CA PRO A 5 -44.01 8.77 -11.56
C PRO A 5 -43.93 7.38 -12.20
N GLU A 6 -45.05 6.67 -12.14
CA GLU A 6 -45.22 5.35 -12.76
C GLU A 6 -45.59 5.52 -14.24
N ILE A 7 -44.74 5.05 -15.15
CA ILE A 7 -45.01 5.09 -16.59
C ILE A 7 -45.79 3.83 -16.96
N LYS A 8 -47.06 4.00 -17.38
CA LYS A 8 -47.87 2.92 -17.94
C LYS A 8 -47.67 2.88 -19.45
N LEU A 9 -47.14 1.77 -19.95
CA LEU A 9 -47.01 1.50 -21.39
C LEU A 9 -48.23 0.75 -21.91
N ASP A 10 -48.72 1.12 -23.09
CA ASP A 10 -49.79 0.38 -23.77
C ASP A 10 -49.26 -0.88 -24.49
N GLU A 11 -50.16 -1.77 -24.92
CA GLU A 11 -49.79 -3.03 -25.59
C GLU A 11 -48.97 -2.84 -26.86
N LYS A 12 -49.18 -1.72 -27.59
CA LYS A 12 -48.44 -1.43 -28.81
C LYS A 12 -47.01 -1.02 -28.49
N GLN A 13 -46.83 -0.20 -27.45
CA GLN A 13 -45.51 0.18 -26.94
C GLN A 13 -44.75 -1.04 -26.38
N LEU A 14 -45.43 -1.96 -25.70
CA LEU A 14 -44.83 -3.20 -25.23
C LEU A 14 -44.34 -4.08 -26.39
N LYS A 15 -45.10 -4.19 -27.48
CA LYS A 15 -44.68 -4.95 -28.68
C LYS A 15 -43.46 -4.33 -29.36
N VAL A 16 -43.44 -3.00 -29.53
CA VAL A 16 -42.29 -2.28 -30.11
C VAL A 16 -41.04 -2.45 -29.23
N LEU A 17 -41.19 -2.37 -27.90
CA LEU A 17 -40.09 -2.58 -26.97
C LEU A 17 -39.56 -4.02 -27.04
N ALA A 18 -40.44 -5.02 -27.13
CA ALA A 18 -40.07 -6.42 -27.25
C ALA A 18 -39.31 -6.72 -28.56
N GLU A 19 -39.76 -6.17 -29.70
CA GLU A 19 -39.04 -6.28 -30.97
C GLU A 19 -37.68 -5.56 -30.92
N HIS A 20 -37.62 -4.39 -30.29
CA HIS A 20 -36.37 -3.66 -30.14
C HIS A 20 -35.36 -4.43 -29.29
N ILE A 21 -35.78 -5.02 -28.16
CA ILE A 21 -34.94 -5.87 -27.31
C ILE A 21 -34.46 -7.11 -28.07
N LYS A 22 -35.34 -7.74 -28.87
CA LYS A 22 -34.99 -8.92 -29.67
C LYS A 22 -33.92 -8.62 -30.73
N ASN A 23 -33.86 -7.39 -31.21
CA ASN A 23 -32.91 -6.93 -32.23
C ASN A 23 -31.69 -6.21 -31.64
N MET A 24 -31.59 -6.05 -30.31
CA MET A 24 -30.39 -5.48 -29.71
C MET A 24 -29.22 -6.46 -29.88
N PRO A 25 -28.06 -5.99 -30.38
CA PRO A 25 -26.86 -6.81 -30.39
C PRO A 25 -26.54 -7.20 -28.95
N LEU A 26 -26.29 -8.49 -28.73
CA LEU A 26 -25.81 -8.98 -27.44
C LEU A 26 -24.54 -8.20 -27.08
N PRO A 27 -24.44 -7.65 -25.85
CA PRO A 27 -23.22 -7.01 -25.41
C PRO A 27 -22.09 -8.02 -25.56
N THR A 28 -21.04 -7.63 -26.30
CA THR A 28 -19.84 -8.45 -26.37
C THR A 28 -19.32 -8.63 -24.95
N PRO A 29 -19.01 -9.87 -24.52
CA PRO A 29 -18.41 -10.07 -23.22
C PRO A 29 -17.13 -9.23 -23.15
N PRO A 30 -16.86 -8.59 -22.00
CA PRO A 30 -15.61 -7.87 -21.83
C PRO A 30 -14.45 -8.82 -22.14
N PRO A 31 -13.38 -8.33 -22.78
CA PRO A 31 -12.21 -9.16 -23.01
C PRO A 31 -11.75 -9.74 -21.67
N PRO A 32 -11.26 -11.00 -21.65
CA PRO A 32 -10.71 -11.57 -20.43
C PRO A 32 -9.64 -10.62 -19.89
N PRO A 33 -9.60 -10.39 -18.57
CA PRO A 33 -8.57 -9.55 -17.97
C PRO A 33 -7.20 -10.08 -18.42
N LYS A 34 -6.36 -9.19 -18.95
CA LYS A 34 -4.99 -9.55 -19.30
C LYS A 34 -4.34 -10.22 -18.08
N PRO A 35 -3.60 -11.33 -18.26
CA PRO A 35 -2.86 -11.93 -17.16
C PRO A 35 -2.05 -10.84 -16.47
N ASN A 36 -2.24 -10.71 -15.15
CA ASN A 36 -1.42 -9.82 -14.37
C ASN A 36 0.03 -10.32 -14.53
N PRO A 37 0.97 -9.54 -15.09
CA PRO A 37 2.37 -9.98 -15.24
C PRO A 37 3.03 -10.28 -13.88
N TYR A 38 2.34 -9.97 -12.77
CA TYR A 38 2.76 -10.25 -11.40
C TYR A 38 2.15 -11.53 -10.79
N ASN A 39 1.36 -12.32 -11.56
CA ASN A 39 0.77 -13.59 -11.09
C ASN A 39 1.59 -14.83 -11.46
N GLU A 40 2.76 -14.69 -12.09
CA GLU A 40 3.67 -15.83 -12.21
C GLU A 40 4.21 -16.18 -10.81
N PRO A 41 4.09 -17.45 -10.37
CA PRO A 41 4.77 -17.88 -9.15
C PRO A 41 6.26 -17.68 -9.38
N ALA A 42 6.84 -16.73 -8.64
CA ALA A 42 8.26 -16.46 -8.70
C ALA A 42 9.01 -17.78 -8.49
N LYS A 43 9.84 -18.17 -9.46
CA LYS A 43 10.75 -19.30 -9.28
C LYS A 43 11.49 -19.09 -7.95
N PRO A 44 11.60 -20.11 -7.08
CA PRO A 44 12.31 -19.95 -5.81
C PRO A 44 13.75 -19.55 -6.12
N ALA A 45 14.07 -18.29 -5.88
CA ALA A 45 15.39 -17.76 -6.10
C ALA A 45 16.33 -18.43 -5.08
N LYS A 46 17.44 -19.00 -5.53
CA LYS A 46 18.50 -19.49 -4.64
C LYS A 46 18.97 -18.31 -3.79
N TYR A 47 18.64 -18.31 -2.49
CA TYR A 47 18.85 -17.17 -1.61
C TYR A 47 20.31 -17.06 -1.19
N ASN A 48 20.98 -16.00 -1.64
CA ASN A 48 22.10 -15.45 -0.89
C ASN A 48 21.51 -14.72 0.31
N LEU A 49 21.51 -15.35 1.50
CA LEU A 49 21.19 -14.69 2.78
C LEU A 49 22.19 -13.57 3.14
N LYS A 50 23.17 -13.26 2.29
CA LYS A 50 23.96 -12.01 2.30
C LYS A 50 23.13 -10.82 1.78
N GLY A 51 21.91 -10.67 2.29
CA GLY A 51 20.93 -9.64 1.93
C GLY A 51 21.07 -8.36 2.74
N ASP A 52 22.29 -8.02 3.18
CA ASP A 52 22.52 -6.81 3.98
C ASP A 52 22.31 -5.57 3.11
N LEU A 53 21.55 -4.62 3.63
CA LEU A 53 21.41 -3.33 2.98
C LEU A 53 22.77 -2.60 3.05
N PRO A 54 23.28 -2.03 1.94
CA PRO A 54 24.53 -1.27 1.98
C PRO A 54 24.48 -0.21 3.07
N LYS A 55 25.57 -0.06 3.84
CA LYS A 55 25.64 0.90 4.96
C LYS A 55 25.21 2.32 4.56
N THR A 56 25.51 2.72 3.32
CA THR A 56 25.10 4.01 2.75
C THR A 56 23.59 4.13 2.58
N ASP A 57 22.91 3.09 2.10
CA ASP A 57 21.46 3.08 1.94
C ASP A 57 20.74 2.94 3.28
N ARG A 58 21.28 2.12 4.18
CA ARG A 58 20.79 2.00 5.55
C ARG A 58 20.85 3.33 6.29
N LYS A 59 22.00 4.01 6.24
CA LYS A 59 22.14 5.35 6.82
C LYS A 59 21.16 6.32 6.20
N TRP A 60 21.02 6.31 4.87
CA TRP A 60 20.09 7.19 4.17
C TRP A 60 18.63 6.98 4.60
N LEU A 61 18.18 5.74 4.81
CA LEU A 61 16.83 5.46 5.31
C LEU A 61 16.63 5.97 6.75
N LYS A 62 17.61 5.78 7.64
CA LYS A 62 17.54 6.29 9.02
C LYS A 62 17.57 7.82 9.07
N ASP A 63 18.45 8.46 8.30
CA ASP A 63 18.49 9.92 8.16
C ASP A 63 17.17 10.47 7.58
N LEU A 64 16.47 9.66 6.76
CA LEU A 64 15.16 10.02 6.23
C LEU A 64 14.06 9.87 7.28
N GLU A 65 14.08 8.81 8.08
CA GLU A 65 13.16 8.60 9.21
C GLU A 65 13.22 9.79 10.18
N GLU A 66 14.43 10.20 10.58
CA GLU A 66 14.65 11.36 11.47
C GLU A 66 14.14 12.69 10.88
N LYS A 67 14.09 12.81 9.54
CA LYS A 67 13.54 14.00 8.88
C LYS A 67 12.02 13.98 8.82
N LEU A 68 11.44 12.80 8.60
CA LEU A 68 9.99 12.61 8.50
C LEU A 68 9.33 12.72 9.88
N TRP A 69 10.00 12.24 10.92
CA TRP A 69 9.49 12.23 12.29
C TRP A 69 10.31 13.18 13.15
N LYS A 70 9.67 14.21 13.70
CA LYS A 70 10.30 15.12 14.66
C LYS A 70 10.06 14.61 16.08
N GLU A 71 11.13 14.40 16.83
CA GLU A 71 11.05 14.23 18.28
C GLU A 71 10.68 15.60 18.90
N LEU A 72 9.55 15.70 19.62
CA LEU A 72 9.12 16.95 20.24
C LEU A 72 9.69 17.19 21.65
N GLY A 73 10.61 16.36 22.15
CA GLY A 73 11.09 16.53 23.53
C GLY A 73 12.44 15.90 23.83
N PRO A 74 13.09 16.34 24.93
CA PRO A 74 14.39 15.83 25.38
C PRO A 74 14.33 14.41 25.97
N ASP A 75 13.15 13.96 26.40
CA ASP A 75 12.95 12.64 26.98
C ASP A 75 12.71 11.59 25.89
N LYS A 76 13.82 11.04 25.39
CA LYS A 76 13.88 10.00 24.35
C LYS A 76 13.19 8.67 24.71
N PHE A 77 12.63 8.56 25.92
CA PHE A 77 12.04 7.33 26.44
C PHE A 77 10.51 7.28 26.34
N ASP A 78 9.85 8.41 26.04
CA ASP A 78 8.41 8.44 25.85
C ASP A 78 8.06 8.71 24.37
N ARG A 79 7.74 7.64 23.65
CA ARG A 79 7.33 7.71 22.23
C ARG A 79 5.99 8.43 22.02
N SER A 80 5.29 8.84 23.09
CA SER A 80 4.07 9.64 22.98
C SER A 80 4.28 11.06 22.43
N TRP A 81 5.54 11.49 22.25
CA TRP A 81 5.91 12.83 21.76
C TRP A 81 6.53 12.84 20.37
N ILE A 82 6.40 11.76 19.59
CA ILE A 82 6.83 11.76 18.19
C ILE A 82 5.74 12.39 17.34
N VAL A 83 6.04 13.54 16.73
CA VAL A 83 5.11 14.21 15.82
C VAL A 83 5.62 14.11 14.40
N GLU A 84 4.69 13.72 13.55
CA GLU A 84 4.85 13.70 12.11
C GLU A 84 5.20 15.10 11.59
N SER A 85 6.31 15.22 10.88
CA SER A 85 6.67 16.49 10.25
C SER A 85 5.79 16.78 9.03
N ASP A 86 5.68 18.06 8.64
CA ASP A 86 5.10 18.46 7.36
C ASP A 86 6.00 18.12 6.14
N THR A 87 7.00 17.27 6.33
CA THR A 87 7.95 16.89 5.27
C THR A 87 7.29 15.89 4.32
N HIS A 88 7.25 16.25 3.04
CA HIS A 88 6.82 15.35 1.97
C HIS A 88 8.02 14.72 1.27
N LEU A 89 7.93 13.42 1.00
CA LEU A 89 8.85 12.71 0.12
C LEU A 89 8.66 13.21 -1.30
N THR A 90 9.77 13.49 -1.98
CA THR A 90 9.76 13.65 -3.44
C THR A 90 9.50 12.31 -4.13
N ILE A 91 9.02 12.37 -5.38
CA ILE A 91 8.83 11.17 -6.22
C ILE A 91 10.14 10.37 -6.35
N SER A 92 11.28 11.05 -6.46
CA SER A 92 12.60 10.39 -6.56
C SER A 92 12.95 9.61 -5.29
N GLN A 93 12.73 10.20 -4.11
CA GLN A 93 12.95 9.50 -2.83
C GLN A 93 12.04 8.28 -2.69
N LEU A 94 10.75 8.44 -3.02
CA LEU A 94 9.78 7.35 -2.97
C LEU A 94 10.16 6.19 -3.91
N ASN A 95 10.58 6.52 -5.14
CA ASN A 95 11.07 5.52 -6.09
C ASN A 95 12.34 4.83 -5.61
N ARG A 96 13.26 5.56 -4.95
CA ARG A 96 14.45 4.97 -4.33
C ARG A 96 14.08 3.99 -3.23
N ILE A 97 13.16 4.34 -2.34
CA ILE A 97 12.65 3.45 -1.28
C ILE A 97 12.09 2.16 -1.90
N PHE A 98 11.18 2.29 -2.88
CA PHE A 98 10.57 1.14 -3.55
C PHE A 98 11.58 0.27 -4.29
N LYS A 99 12.64 0.87 -4.83
CA LYS A 99 13.74 0.14 -5.45
C LYS A 99 14.51 -0.66 -4.38
N LEU A 100 14.85 -0.04 -3.24
CA LEU A 100 15.57 -0.71 -2.15
C LEU A 100 14.78 -1.88 -1.56
N ILE A 101 13.46 -1.71 -1.34
CA ILE A 101 12.59 -2.79 -0.85
C ILE A 101 12.68 -4.02 -1.76
N ARG A 102 12.60 -3.82 -3.09
CA ARG A 102 12.68 -4.92 -4.06
C ARG A 102 14.07 -5.52 -4.16
N GLN A 103 15.10 -4.69 -4.23
CA GLN A 103 16.48 -5.14 -4.45
C GLN A 103 17.03 -5.91 -3.26
N HIS A 104 16.73 -5.46 -2.05
CA HIS A 104 17.23 -6.05 -0.80
C HIS A 104 16.18 -6.90 -0.07
N LYS A 105 15.02 -7.11 -0.70
CA LYS A 105 13.90 -7.89 -0.18
C LYS A 105 13.47 -7.49 1.23
N LEU A 106 13.51 -6.18 1.52
CA LEU A 106 13.17 -5.65 2.84
C LEU A 106 11.75 -6.05 3.24
N VAL A 107 11.56 -6.36 4.52
CA VAL A 107 10.24 -6.69 5.05
C VAL A 107 9.43 -5.41 5.18
N THR A 108 8.16 -5.46 4.80
CA THR A 108 7.26 -4.31 4.93
C THR A 108 6.01 -4.70 5.71
N SER A 109 5.64 -3.92 6.71
CA SER A 109 4.35 -4.05 7.40
C SER A 109 3.48 -2.84 7.08
N ILE A 110 2.16 -3.03 7.13
CA ILE A 110 1.20 -1.93 7.04
C ILE A 110 0.33 -1.93 8.28
N GLY A 111 0.27 -0.77 8.94
CA GLY A 111 -0.55 -0.52 10.11
C GLY A 111 -1.52 0.63 9.87
N CYS A 112 -2.52 0.73 10.75
CA CYS A 112 -3.27 1.97 10.91
C CYS A 112 -2.40 2.95 11.70
N GLY A 113 -2.44 4.25 11.34
CA GLY A 113 -1.62 5.27 11.97
C GLY A 113 -1.66 5.19 13.50
N THR A 114 -0.49 5.15 14.11
CA THR A 114 -0.32 5.23 15.56
C THR A 114 -0.56 6.66 16.04
N PHE A 115 -0.95 6.83 17.32
CA PHE A 115 -1.00 8.13 18.01
C PHE A 115 -2.03 9.14 17.48
N GLY A 116 -3.23 8.69 17.10
CA GLY A 116 -4.30 9.59 16.65
C GLY A 116 -4.11 10.16 15.23
N LEU A 117 -3.06 9.73 14.54
CA LEU A 117 -2.85 10.02 13.13
C LEU A 117 -3.83 9.18 12.30
N MET A 118 -4.81 9.86 11.69
CA MET A 118 -5.69 9.20 10.72
C MET A 118 -4.91 8.89 9.45
N GLY A 119 -4.83 7.61 9.07
CA GLY A 119 -4.14 7.19 7.85
C GLY A 119 -3.50 5.81 7.92
N TYR A 120 -2.69 5.51 6.90
CA TYR A 120 -1.90 4.27 6.80
C TYR A 120 -0.45 4.56 7.10
N THR A 121 0.21 3.67 7.83
CA THR A 121 1.65 3.68 8.00
C THR A 121 2.23 2.41 7.40
N MET A 122 3.22 2.55 6.53
CA MET A 122 4.05 1.43 6.07
C MET A 122 5.40 1.53 6.76
N SER A 123 5.75 0.50 7.53
CA SER A 123 7.07 0.36 8.14
C SER A 123 7.92 -0.61 7.32
N ILE A 124 9.19 -0.28 7.17
CA ILE A 124 10.17 -1.01 6.35
C ILE A 124 11.27 -1.51 7.28
N TYR A 125 11.57 -2.79 7.20
CA TYR A 125 12.50 -3.46 8.11
C TYR A 125 13.64 -4.16 7.36
N GLU A 126 14.82 -4.10 7.94
CA GLU A 126 15.94 -4.96 7.58
C GLU A 126 15.80 -6.31 8.30
N HIS A 127 16.24 -7.38 7.64
CA HIS A 127 16.28 -8.70 8.27
C HIS A 127 17.27 -8.72 9.45
N GLU A 128 17.09 -9.69 10.35
CA GLU A 128 18.01 -9.90 11.46
C GLU A 128 19.42 -10.23 10.95
N VAL A 129 20.44 -9.54 11.47
CA VAL A 129 21.85 -9.84 11.18
C VAL A 129 22.28 -11.11 11.93
N CYS A 130 21.73 -11.30 13.14
CA CYS A 130 21.98 -12.45 13.99
C CYS A 130 20.63 -13.14 14.31
N PRO A 131 20.53 -14.48 14.21
CA PRO A 131 19.29 -15.18 14.53
C PRO A 131 18.77 -14.84 15.94
N GLY A 132 17.51 -14.43 16.03
CA GLY A 132 16.83 -14.10 17.28
C GLY A 132 16.84 -12.63 17.67
N THR A 133 17.57 -11.75 16.96
CA THR A 133 17.52 -10.30 17.24
C THR A 133 16.26 -9.63 16.69
N GLY A 134 15.54 -10.31 15.79
CA GLY A 134 14.39 -9.76 15.10
C GLY A 134 14.77 -8.78 14.00
N ALA A 135 13.77 -8.35 13.24
CA ALA A 135 13.93 -7.39 12.16
C ALA A 135 14.03 -5.95 12.71
N GLU A 136 14.91 -5.15 12.14
CA GLU A 136 15.11 -3.76 12.56
C GLU A 136 14.29 -2.81 11.69
N CYS A 137 13.47 -1.96 12.31
CA CYS A 137 12.75 -0.91 11.59
C CYS A 137 13.73 0.16 11.08
N LEU A 138 13.76 0.38 9.77
CA LEU A 138 14.61 1.38 9.12
C LEU A 138 13.88 2.70 8.84
N LEU A 139 12.60 2.62 8.44
CA LEU A 139 11.81 3.76 7.98
C LEU A 139 10.32 3.44 8.11
N SER A 140 9.53 4.41 8.58
CA SER A 140 8.08 4.37 8.65
C SER A 140 7.50 5.56 7.88
N ILE A 141 6.64 5.28 6.90
CA ILE A 141 6.07 6.29 6.01
C ILE A 141 4.56 6.27 6.16
N THR A 142 3.97 7.44 6.35
CA THR A 142 2.52 7.64 6.41
C THR A 142 1.97 8.18 5.09
N ASP A 143 0.66 8.37 5.00
CA ASP A 143 0.04 9.05 3.87
C ASP A 143 0.36 10.55 3.78
N LYS A 144 0.72 11.21 4.89
CA LYS A 144 1.15 12.62 4.86
C LYS A 144 2.57 12.78 4.34
N HIS A 145 3.46 11.83 4.60
CA HIS A 145 4.81 11.82 4.03
C HIS A 145 4.83 11.60 2.50
N MET A 146 3.74 11.15 1.89
CA MET A 146 3.67 10.97 0.43
C MET A 146 3.81 12.32 -0.32
N PRO A 147 4.27 12.34 -1.59
CA PRO A 147 4.43 13.56 -2.42
C PRO A 147 3.20 14.47 -2.38
N LYS A 148 3.26 15.77 -2.64
CA LYS A 148 2.06 16.62 -2.49
C LYS A 148 0.91 16.17 -3.40
N LYS A 149 -0.34 16.51 -3.06
CA LYS A 149 -1.51 16.18 -3.92
C LYS A 149 -1.35 16.71 -5.34
N SER A 150 -0.73 17.88 -5.53
CA SER A 150 -0.40 18.42 -6.85
C SER A 150 0.52 17.50 -7.68
N GLU A 151 1.26 16.62 -7.02
CA GLU A 151 2.18 15.63 -7.62
C GLU A 151 1.56 14.22 -7.68
N ARG A 152 0.37 14.02 -7.09
CA ARG A 152 -0.37 12.75 -7.05
C ARG A 152 -1.64 12.87 -7.90
N GLN A 153 -1.84 11.97 -8.86
CA GLN A 153 -3.11 11.94 -9.62
C GLN A 153 -4.31 11.46 -8.78
N GLU A 154 -4.10 10.80 -7.65
CA GLU A 154 -5.15 10.13 -6.87
C GLU A 154 -4.93 10.30 -5.35
N GLY A 155 -6.02 10.39 -4.56
CA GLY A 155 -6.05 10.65 -3.10
C GLY A 155 -5.59 9.47 -2.20
N LEU A 156 -6.24 9.24 -1.05
CA LEU A 156 -5.86 8.19 -0.08
C LEU A 156 -5.75 6.78 -0.71
N ASN A 157 -6.56 6.49 -1.73
CA ASN A 157 -6.50 5.26 -2.51
C ASN A 157 -5.13 5.03 -3.17
N PHE A 158 -4.41 6.11 -3.50
CA PHE A 158 -3.06 6.04 -4.05
C PHE A 158 -2.08 5.45 -3.05
N THR A 159 -2.07 5.96 -1.81
CA THR A 159 -1.16 5.50 -0.76
C THR A 159 -1.40 4.03 -0.46
N TRP A 160 -2.66 3.64 -0.23
CA TRP A 160 -3.02 2.25 0.00
C TRP A 160 -2.58 1.35 -1.16
N LYS A 161 -2.92 1.71 -2.40
CA LYS A 161 -2.54 0.96 -3.61
C LYS A 161 -1.03 0.84 -3.77
N LYS A 162 -0.25 1.84 -3.38
CA LYS A 162 1.22 1.77 -3.41
C LYS A 162 1.76 0.86 -2.30
N PHE A 163 1.29 1.01 -1.07
CA PHE A 163 1.78 0.21 0.05
C PHE A 163 1.36 -1.27 -0.06
N SER A 164 0.16 -1.55 -0.55
CA SER A 164 -0.34 -2.92 -0.69
C SER A 164 0.51 -3.75 -1.65
N GLN A 165 1.08 -3.14 -2.68
CA GLN A 165 1.98 -3.81 -3.63
C GLN A 165 3.23 -4.42 -3.00
N PHE A 166 3.71 -3.86 -1.88
CA PHE A 166 4.90 -4.37 -1.18
C PHE A 166 4.53 -5.25 0.00
N THR A 167 3.43 -4.91 0.69
CA THR A 167 3.06 -5.54 1.95
C THR A 167 2.26 -6.84 1.76
N HIS A 168 1.52 -6.97 0.66
CA HIS A 168 0.59 -8.09 0.43
C HIS A 168 1.15 -9.23 -0.43
N SER A 169 2.40 -9.15 -0.88
CA SER A 169 3.02 -10.27 -1.61
C SER A 169 3.14 -11.50 -0.70
N GLU A 170 3.00 -12.70 -1.27
CA GLU A 170 3.14 -13.94 -0.50
C GLU A 170 4.53 -14.05 0.15
N GLU A 171 5.58 -13.63 -0.57
CA GLU A 171 6.95 -13.57 -0.02
C GLU A 171 7.02 -12.67 1.23
N ASN A 172 6.43 -11.47 1.18
CA ASN A 172 6.43 -10.59 2.34
C ASN A 172 5.60 -11.15 3.51
N LYS A 173 4.48 -11.83 3.23
CA LYS A 173 3.66 -12.49 4.26
C LYS A 173 4.42 -13.60 4.99
N GLU A 174 5.26 -14.36 4.28
CA GLU A 174 6.14 -15.35 4.92
C GLU A 174 7.12 -14.69 5.90
N TRP A 175 7.72 -13.56 5.50
CA TRP A 175 8.62 -12.80 6.37
C TRP A 175 7.90 -12.17 7.57
N LEU A 176 6.71 -11.59 7.37
CA LEU A 176 5.88 -11.09 8.46
C LEU A 176 5.57 -12.20 9.47
N ARG A 177 5.22 -13.40 9.01
CA ARG A 177 5.00 -14.57 9.87
C ARG A 177 6.26 -14.97 10.62
N LYS A 178 7.41 -15.03 9.94
CA LYS A 178 8.71 -15.35 10.56
C LYS A 178 9.00 -14.41 11.73
N TYR A 179 8.81 -13.11 11.54
CA TYR A 179 9.09 -12.08 12.55
C TYR A 179 7.92 -11.81 13.50
N ARG A 180 6.83 -12.59 13.42
CA ARG A 180 5.61 -12.43 14.24
C ARG A 180 4.97 -11.05 14.14
N PHE A 181 5.08 -10.41 12.97
CA PHE A 181 4.32 -9.21 12.65
C PHE A 181 2.88 -9.58 12.24
N GLU A 182 1.96 -8.63 12.42
CA GLU A 182 0.57 -8.79 11.96
C GLU A 182 0.54 -8.93 10.43
N ALA A 183 -0.26 -9.87 9.94
CA ALA A 183 -0.48 -10.01 8.50
C ALA A 183 -1.25 -8.78 7.97
N PRO A 184 -0.97 -8.34 6.73
CA PRO A 184 -1.67 -7.20 6.16
C PRO A 184 -3.17 -7.50 6.00
N LYS A 185 -4.01 -6.55 6.39
CA LYS A 185 -5.47 -6.65 6.20
C LYS A 185 -5.80 -6.47 4.72
N GLN A 186 -6.71 -7.29 4.18
CA GLN A 186 -7.08 -7.27 2.75
C GLN A 186 -7.71 -5.95 2.28
N ARG A 187 -8.30 -5.20 3.23
CA ARG A 187 -8.92 -3.90 2.98
C ARG A 187 -8.40 -2.93 4.01
N SER A 188 -8.49 -1.66 3.65
CA SER A 188 -8.10 -0.60 4.54
C SER A 188 -9.06 -0.53 5.73
N TYR A 189 -8.57 -0.11 6.89
CA TYR A 189 -9.43 0.04 8.08
C TYR A 189 -10.55 1.07 7.85
N TYR A 190 -10.33 2.04 6.96
CA TYR A 190 -11.30 3.10 6.61
C TYR A 190 -12.32 2.68 5.55
N ASP A 191 -12.19 1.47 4.98
CA ASP A 191 -13.20 0.90 4.08
C ASP A 191 -14.26 0.05 4.83
N TYR A 192 -14.12 -0.08 6.16
CA TYR A 192 -15.10 -0.72 7.05
C TYR A 192 -15.92 0.34 7.80
#